data_AF-A0A946MZP4-F1
#
_entry.id   AF-A0A946MZP4-F1
#
_cell.length_a   1.000
_cell.length_b   1.000
_cell.length_c   1.000
_cell.angle_alpha   90.00
_cell.angle_beta   90.00
_cell.angle_gamma   90.00
#
_symmetry.space_group_name_H-M   'P 1'
#
loop_
_entity.id
_entity.type
_entity.pdbx_description
1 polymer ?
#
loop_
_entity_poly.entity_id
_entity_poly.type
_entity_poly.pdbx_seq_one_letter_code
_entity_poly.pdbx_strand_id
1 'polypeptide(L)'
;MPAFTSLATFQTVLDGLPTIDAVAEQGASARNSQLTKPPGALGRLETLAIWYAGWRGMARPWLTRPQVLIFAGNHGITAQSVSAFPAEVTEQMVLNFQAGGAAVNQLSAAFGAQLDVYPLSLDRPTADFTKGPAMTETDCVAALQLGWDAVDAEADLLVTGEMGIG
;
A
#
# COMPACT_ATOMS: atom_id res chain seq x y z
N MET A 1 3.26 3.92 -17.30
CA MET A 1 4.07 4.43 -16.18
C MET A 1 5.54 4.41 -16.57
N PRO A 2 6.40 5.30 -16.04
CA PRO A 2 7.83 5.32 -16.38
C PRO A 2 8.50 4.00 -15.94
N ALA A 3 9.34 3.45 -16.82
CA ALA A 3 10.07 2.21 -16.54
C ALA A 3 11.33 2.49 -15.71
N PHE A 4 11.70 1.56 -14.84
CA PHE A 4 12.94 1.58 -14.05
C PHE A 4 13.56 0.18 -14.03
N THR A 5 14.90 0.12 -13.96
CA THR A 5 15.66 -1.14 -13.98
C THR A 5 16.76 -1.20 -12.92
N SER A 6 16.87 -0.15 -12.10
CA SER A 6 17.85 0.02 -11.02
C SER A 6 17.27 0.91 -9.94
N LEU A 7 17.86 0.92 -8.74
CA LEU A 7 17.42 1.84 -7.68
C LEU A 7 17.67 3.30 -8.06
N ALA A 8 18.71 3.58 -8.84
CA ALA A 8 18.99 4.93 -9.34
C ALA A 8 17.92 5.43 -10.33
N THR A 9 17.48 4.57 -11.26
CA THR A 9 16.41 4.93 -12.20
C THR A 9 15.05 5.00 -11.49
N PHE A 10 14.82 4.16 -10.47
CA PHE A 10 13.64 4.27 -9.62
C PHE A 10 13.62 5.59 -8.84
N GLN A 11 14.74 6.04 -8.28
CA GLN A 11 14.82 7.35 -7.63
C GLN A 11 14.45 8.49 -8.60
N THR A 12 14.90 8.42 -9.84
CA THR A 12 14.55 9.41 -10.87
C THR A 12 13.04 9.43 -11.14
N VAL A 13 12.37 8.26 -11.09
CA VAL A 13 10.91 8.18 -11.17
C VAL A 13 10.25 8.88 -9.99
N LEU A 14 10.75 8.66 -8.77
CA LEU A 14 10.23 9.29 -7.55
C LEU A 14 10.37 10.83 -7.58
N ASP A 15 11.50 11.33 -8.08
CA ASP A 15 11.76 12.77 -8.19
C ASP A 15 10.79 13.47 -9.17
N GLY A 16 10.20 12.72 -10.10
CA GLY A 16 9.23 13.20 -11.08
C GLY A 16 7.76 13.03 -10.67
N LEU A 17 7.48 12.57 -9.45
CA LEU A 17 6.10 12.36 -8.98
C LEU A 17 5.34 13.70 -8.87
N PRO A 18 4.02 13.69 -9.17
CA PRO A 18 3.22 14.90 -9.07
C PRO A 18 3.08 15.36 -7.62
N THR A 19 2.84 16.67 -7.46
CA THR A 19 2.40 17.23 -6.17
C THR A 19 0.87 17.26 -6.12
N ILE A 20 0.34 17.49 -4.92
CA ILE A 20 -1.09 17.70 -4.70
C ILE A 20 -1.66 18.79 -5.63
N ASP A 21 -2.90 18.60 -6.13
CA ASP A 21 -3.61 19.61 -6.91
C ASP A 21 -4.14 20.71 -6.00
N ALA A 22 -3.48 21.87 -6.03
CA ALA A 22 -3.83 23.03 -5.21
C ALA A 22 -5.19 23.64 -5.56
N VAL A 23 -5.65 23.53 -6.81
CA VAL A 23 -6.97 24.06 -7.23
C VAL A 23 -8.08 23.19 -6.65
N ALA A 24 -7.91 21.86 -6.71
CA ALA A 24 -8.85 20.93 -6.11
C ALA A 24 -8.88 21.06 -4.58
N GLU A 25 -7.72 21.18 -3.93
CA GLU A 25 -7.60 21.39 -2.49
C GLU A 25 -8.32 22.67 -2.04
N GLN A 26 -8.06 23.80 -2.72
CA GLN A 26 -8.72 25.08 -2.44
C GLN A 26 -10.22 25.01 -2.68
N GLY A 27 -10.65 24.35 -3.75
CA GLY A 27 -12.07 24.14 -4.04
C GLY A 27 -12.78 23.31 -2.97
N ALA A 28 -12.12 22.26 -2.46
CA ALA A 28 -12.64 21.43 -1.37
C ALA A 28 -12.72 22.23 -0.06
N SER A 29 -11.71 23.04 0.25
CA SER A 29 -11.70 23.92 1.42
C SER A 29 -12.82 24.96 1.37
N ALA A 30 -12.99 25.63 0.22
CA ALA A 30 -14.05 26.61 0.00
C ALA A 30 -15.45 26.00 0.11
N ARG A 31 -15.64 24.75 -0.33
CA ARG A 31 -16.88 24.02 -0.10
C ARG A 31 -17.07 23.68 1.37
N ASN A 32 -16.04 23.15 2.03
CA ASN A 32 -16.11 22.71 3.42
C ASN A 32 -16.51 23.84 4.39
N SER A 33 -16.15 25.09 4.10
CA SER A 33 -16.53 26.27 4.87
C SER A 33 -17.99 26.71 4.69
N GLN A 34 -18.66 26.26 3.62
CA GLN A 34 -20.06 26.58 3.31
C GLN A 34 -21.05 25.49 3.79
N LEU A 35 -20.54 24.35 4.28
CA LEU A 35 -21.38 23.27 4.79
C LEU A 35 -22.09 23.70 6.08
N THR A 36 -23.29 23.16 6.32
CA THR A 36 -24.10 23.43 7.51
C THR A 36 -23.51 22.75 8.75
N LYS A 37 -22.37 23.26 9.22
CA LYS A 37 -21.66 22.84 10.43
C LYS A 37 -20.87 24.03 10.99
N PRO A 38 -20.66 24.13 12.31
CA PRO A 38 -19.65 25.04 12.84
C PRO A 38 -18.27 24.73 12.21
N PRO A 39 -17.43 25.74 11.93
CA PRO A 39 -16.09 25.51 11.43
C PRO A 39 -15.30 24.55 12.33
N GLY A 40 -14.71 23.50 11.74
CA GLY A 40 -13.91 22.51 12.46
C GLY A 40 -14.70 21.46 13.25
N ALA A 41 -16.03 21.44 13.21
CA ALA A 41 -16.85 20.52 13.99
C ALA A 41 -16.60 19.03 13.69
N LEU A 42 -16.05 18.68 12.52
CA LEU A 42 -15.70 17.30 12.16
C LEU A 42 -14.21 16.97 12.39
N GLY A 43 -13.43 17.91 12.93
CA GLY A 43 -12.02 17.74 13.26
C GLY A 43 -11.18 17.21 12.10
N ARG A 44 -10.47 16.10 12.32
CA ARG A 44 -9.56 15.48 11.33
C ARG A 44 -10.25 15.06 10.04
N LEU A 45 -11.56 14.78 10.05
CA LEU A 45 -12.28 14.39 8.84
C LEU A 45 -12.30 15.53 7.81
N GLU A 46 -12.33 16.79 8.25
CA GLU A 46 -12.28 17.94 7.33
C GLU A 46 -10.93 18.01 6.61
N THR A 47 -9.84 17.90 7.38
CA THR A 47 -8.48 17.91 6.84
C THR A 47 -8.24 16.74 5.89
N LEU A 48 -8.69 15.53 6.25
CA LEU A 48 -8.54 14.34 5.40
C LEU A 48 -9.33 14.46 4.09
N ALA A 49 -10.57 14.96 4.14
CA ALA A 49 -11.38 15.13 2.94
C ALA A 49 -10.79 16.17 1.97
N ILE A 50 -10.24 17.28 2.48
CA ILE A 50 -9.57 18.31 1.68
C ILE A 50 -8.26 17.78 1.08
N TRP A 51 -7.44 17.11 1.90
CA TRP A 51 -6.20 16.47 1.44
C TRP A 51 -6.48 15.43 0.34
N TYR A 52 -7.49 14.59 0.52
CA TYR A 52 -7.90 13.59 -0.46
C TYR A 52 -8.37 14.23 -1.76
N ALA A 53 -9.17 15.31 -1.69
CA ALA A 53 -9.62 16.06 -2.86
C ALA A 53 -8.45 16.59 -3.70
N GLY A 54 -7.40 17.10 -3.05
CA GLY A 54 -6.18 17.54 -3.72
C GLY A 54 -5.44 16.40 -4.43
N TRP A 55 -5.30 15.23 -3.82
CA TRP A 55 -4.66 14.08 -4.47
C TRP A 55 -5.50 13.46 -5.58
N ARG A 56 -6.83 13.59 -5.50
CA ARG A 56 -7.74 13.17 -6.57
C ARG A 56 -7.88 14.19 -7.69
N GLY A 57 -7.29 15.39 -7.56
CA GLY A 57 -7.49 16.47 -8.54
C GLY A 57 -8.95 16.90 -8.67
N MET A 58 -9.77 16.70 -7.62
CA MET A 58 -11.21 16.90 -7.67
C MET A 58 -11.72 17.49 -6.36
N ALA A 59 -12.24 18.72 -6.39
CA ALA A 59 -12.75 19.44 -5.22
C ALA A 59 -13.94 18.76 -4.49
N ARG A 60 -14.58 17.79 -5.15
CA ARG A 60 -15.68 16.97 -4.62
C ARG A 60 -15.42 15.50 -4.97
N PRO A 61 -14.40 14.89 -4.36
CA PRO A 61 -13.97 13.56 -4.72
C PRO A 61 -15.01 12.51 -4.27
N TRP A 62 -14.96 11.35 -4.90
CA TRP A 62 -15.71 10.15 -4.53
C TRP A 62 -14.72 9.02 -4.30
N LEU A 63 -15.07 8.11 -3.39
CA LEU A 63 -14.31 6.89 -3.11
C LEU A 63 -15.23 5.71 -3.43
N THR A 64 -14.87 4.98 -4.48
CA THR A 64 -15.68 3.99 -5.19
C THR A 64 -14.91 2.73 -5.56
N ARG A 65 -13.57 2.83 -5.64
CA ARG A 65 -12.67 1.73 -6.01
C ARG A 65 -11.48 1.67 -5.06
N PRO A 66 -11.69 1.45 -3.75
CA PRO A 66 -10.59 1.19 -2.86
C PRO A 66 -9.92 -0.15 -3.23
N GLN A 67 -8.59 -0.17 -3.22
CA GLN A 67 -7.76 -1.34 -3.47
C GLN A 67 -6.94 -1.63 -2.21
N VAL A 68 -6.91 -2.89 -1.80
CA VAL A 68 -6.08 -3.41 -0.71
C VAL A 68 -5.09 -4.39 -1.30
N LEU A 69 -3.79 -4.12 -1.14
CA LEU A 69 -2.71 -4.97 -1.62
C LEU A 69 -1.92 -5.53 -0.46
N ILE A 70 -1.86 -6.86 -0.35
CA ILE A 70 -1.04 -7.55 0.64
C ILE A 70 0.16 -8.17 -0.04
N PHE A 71 1.37 -7.75 0.34
CA PHE A 71 2.60 -8.37 -0.13
C PHE A 71 3.15 -9.30 0.94
N ALA A 72 3.31 -10.58 0.60
CA ALA A 72 3.75 -11.60 1.55
C ALA A 72 5.16 -12.07 1.23
N GLY A 73 6.05 -12.11 2.21
CA GLY A 73 7.45 -12.50 2.02
C GLY A 73 8.08 -13.08 3.28
N ASN A 74 9.03 -14.01 3.12
CA ASN A 74 9.74 -14.63 4.24
C ASN A 74 11.12 -13.98 4.46
N HIS A 75 11.55 -13.94 5.72
CA HIS A 75 12.80 -13.28 6.12
C HIS A 75 13.86 -14.28 6.58
N GLY A 76 15.08 -14.20 6.06
CA GLY A 76 16.17 -15.14 6.41
C GLY A 76 16.60 -15.08 7.88
N ILE A 77 16.38 -13.94 8.55
CA ILE A 77 16.66 -13.75 9.98
C ILE A 77 15.84 -14.69 10.87
N THR A 78 14.70 -15.20 10.38
CA THR A 78 13.83 -16.14 11.13
C THR A 78 14.54 -17.44 11.51
N ALA A 79 15.59 -17.83 10.78
CA ALA A 79 16.44 -18.98 11.11
C ALA A 79 17.19 -18.81 12.46
N GLN A 80 17.26 -17.60 13.00
CA GLN A 80 17.81 -17.32 14.33
C GLN A 80 16.77 -17.37 15.45
N SER A 81 15.56 -17.86 15.18
CA SER A 81 14.47 -17.99 16.16
C SER A 81 14.07 -16.65 16.80
N VAL A 82 14.10 -15.57 16.01
CA VAL A 82 13.70 -14.22 16.46
C VAL A 82 12.19 -14.04 16.59
N SER A 83 11.40 -15.00 16.11
CA SER A 83 9.93 -14.98 16.14
C SER A 83 9.38 -16.12 17.01
N ALA A 84 8.23 -15.87 17.63
CA ALA A 84 7.46 -16.88 18.36
C ALA A 84 6.72 -17.87 17.42
N PHE A 85 6.62 -17.54 16.13
CA PHE A 85 5.95 -18.36 15.12
C PHE A 85 6.93 -18.86 14.07
N PRO A 86 6.71 -20.07 13.52
CA PRO A 86 7.57 -20.62 12.48
C PRO A 86 7.28 -19.94 11.12
N ALA A 87 8.25 -19.93 10.20
CA ALA A 87 8.18 -19.16 8.95
C ALA A 87 7.05 -19.64 8.01
N GLU A 88 6.66 -20.91 8.10
CA GLU A 88 5.58 -21.52 7.33
C GLU A 88 4.21 -20.88 7.61
N VAL A 89 4.06 -20.16 8.72
CA VAL A 89 2.83 -19.39 9.02
C VAL A 89 2.56 -18.32 7.96
N THR A 90 3.59 -17.77 7.32
CA THR A 90 3.42 -16.83 6.19
C THR A 90 2.59 -17.47 5.07
N GLU A 91 2.94 -18.68 4.64
CA GLU A 91 2.23 -19.38 3.57
C GLU A 91 0.81 -19.76 4.00
N GLN A 92 0.63 -20.21 5.24
CA GLN A 92 -0.69 -20.51 5.81
C GLN A 92 -1.61 -19.28 5.81
N MET A 93 -1.07 -18.11 6.14
CA MET A 93 -1.83 -16.86 6.11
C MET A 93 -2.14 -16.40 4.70
N VAL A 94 -1.23 -16.59 3.74
CA VAL A 94 -1.53 -16.36 2.31
C VAL A 94 -2.69 -17.21 1.84
N LEU A 95 -2.69 -18.51 2.15
CA LEU A 95 -3.81 -19.40 1.85
C LEU A 95 -5.11 -18.93 2.55
N ASN A 96 -5.01 -18.45 3.79
CA ASN A 96 -6.16 -17.92 4.52
C ASN A 96 -6.72 -16.64 3.87
N PHE A 97 -5.86 -15.73 3.39
CA PHE A 97 -6.30 -14.55 2.64
C PHE A 97 -7.01 -14.95 1.34
N GLN A 98 -6.44 -15.90 0.58
CA GLN A 98 -7.04 -16.41 -0.65
C GLN A 98 -8.38 -17.12 -0.41
N ALA A 99 -8.52 -17.79 0.74
CA ALA A 99 -9.76 -18.43 1.17
C ALA A 99 -10.79 -17.45 1.75
N GLY A 100 -10.48 -16.17 1.91
CA GLY A 100 -11.40 -15.17 2.48
C GLY A 100 -11.50 -15.17 4.01
N GLY A 101 -10.65 -15.93 4.70
CA GLY A 101 -10.80 -16.22 6.13
C GLY A 101 -10.12 -15.24 7.08
N ALA A 102 -9.34 -14.27 6.59
CA ALA A 102 -8.64 -13.33 7.44
C ALA A 102 -9.46 -12.07 7.74
N ALA A 103 -9.05 -11.33 8.78
CA ALA A 103 -9.69 -10.07 9.16
C ALA A 103 -9.67 -9.04 8.03
N VAL A 104 -8.58 -8.95 7.26
CA VAL A 104 -8.48 -8.03 6.12
C VAL A 104 -9.51 -8.35 5.04
N ASN A 105 -9.85 -9.62 4.80
CA ASN A 105 -10.91 -9.97 3.85
C ASN A 105 -12.26 -9.36 4.26
N GLN A 106 -12.58 -9.43 5.55
CA GLN A 106 -13.84 -8.91 6.08
C GLN A 106 -13.87 -7.38 6.07
N LEU A 107 -12.76 -6.73 6.39
CA LEU A 107 -12.64 -5.27 6.32
C LEU A 107 -12.73 -4.78 4.87
N SER A 108 -12.00 -5.42 3.94
CA SER A 108 -12.09 -5.09 2.52
C SER A 108 -13.52 -5.23 2.01
N ALA A 109 -14.19 -6.34 2.34
CA ALA A 109 -15.59 -6.54 1.97
C ALA A 109 -16.53 -5.48 2.55
N ALA A 110 -16.34 -5.12 3.83
CA ALA A 110 -17.16 -4.11 4.51
C ALA A 110 -17.06 -2.71 3.87
N PHE A 111 -15.91 -2.38 3.28
CA PHE A 111 -15.66 -1.10 2.60
C PHE A 111 -15.70 -1.20 1.07
N GLY A 112 -16.11 -2.35 0.51
CA GLY A 112 -16.18 -2.56 -0.94
C GLY A 112 -14.82 -2.48 -1.63
N ALA A 113 -13.73 -2.79 -0.92
CA ALA A 113 -12.39 -2.74 -1.44
C ALA A 113 -11.99 -4.04 -2.14
N GLN A 114 -11.36 -3.92 -3.32
CA GLN A 114 -10.75 -5.04 -4.01
C GLN A 114 -9.50 -5.46 -3.23
N LEU A 115 -9.43 -6.72 -2.79
CA LEU A 115 -8.29 -7.26 -2.05
C LEU A 115 -7.52 -8.24 -2.94
N ASP A 116 -6.24 -7.95 -3.15
CA ASP A 116 -5.31 -8.82 -3.87
C ASP A 116 -4.08 -9.14 -2.99
N VAL A 117 -3.58 -10.37 -3.12
CA VAL A 117 -2.47 -10.88 -2.31
C VAL A 117 -1.36 -11.33 -3.25
N TYR A 118 -0.15 -10.85 -3.00
CA TYR A 118 1.04 -11.04 -3.83
C TYR A 118 2.13 -11.77 -3.02
N PRO A 119 2.27 -13.09 -3.19
CA PRO A 119 3.38 -13.85 -2.60
C PRO A 119 4.69 -13.54 -3.32
N LEU A 120 5.68 -13.03 -2.58
CA LEU A 120 7.04 -12.69 -3.04
C LEU A 120 7.96 -13.91 -2.91
N SER A 121 7.74 -14.95 -3.72
CA SER A 121 8.55 -16.19 -3.73
C SER A 121 8.79 -16.75 -2.33
N LEU A 122 7.72 -17.19 -1.66
CA LEU A 122 7.75 -17.58 -0.24
C LEU A 122 8.72 -18.72 0.08
N ASP A 123 9.07 -19.53 -0.92
CA ASP A 123 10.07 -20.61 -0.87
C ASP A 123 11.52 -20.10 -0.89
N ARG A 124 11.73 -18.84 -1.29
CA ARG A 124 13.03 -18.16 -1.32
C ARG A 124 13.00 -16.95 -0.36
N PRO A 125 13.21 -17.14 0.95
CA PRO A 125 13.30 -16.03 1.88
C PRO A 125 14.44 -15.08 1.51
N THR A 126 14.38 -13.85 2.02
CA THR A 126 15.54 -12.96 2.00
C THR A 126 16.73 -13.60 2.72
N ALA A 127 17.95 -13.13 2.43
CA ALA A 127 19.11 -13.53 3.21
C ALA A 127 19.03 -12.99 4.64
N ASP A 128 19.71 -13.68 5.55
CA ASP A 128 19.90 -13.24 6.93
C ASP A 128 20.75 -11.96 6.95
N PHE A 129 20.09 -10.83 7.21
CA PHE A 129 20.72 -9.52 7.09
C PHE A 129 21.79 -9.26 8.16
N THR A 130 21.91 -10.09 9.20
CA THR A 130 23.02 -9.96 10.15
C THR A 130 24.33 -10.51 9.59
N LYS A 131 24.27 -11.24 8.47
CA LYS A 131 25.41 -11.85 7.78
C LYS A 131 25.77 -11.15 6.47
N GLY A 132 24.95 -10.20 6.01
CA GLY A 132 25.12 -9.51 4.73
C GLY A 132 23.86 -8.77 4.32
N PRO A 133 23.75 -8.28 3.07
CA PRO A 133 22.52 -7.68 2.59
C PRO A 133 21.39 -8.72 2.49
N ALA A 134 20.15 -8.31 2.80
CA ALA A 134 18.96 -9.18 2.71
C ALA A 134 18.67 -9.66 1.28
N MET A 135 19.02 -8.87 0.27
CA MET A 135 18.80 -9.19 -1.14
C MET A 135 19.76 -8.39 -2.01
N THR A 136 19.86 -8.79 -3.28
CA THR A 136 20.60 -8.01 -4.28
C THR A 136 19.80 -6.79 -4.74
N GLU A 137 20.45 -5.82 -5.37
CA GLU A 137 19.73 -4.70 -6.02
C GLU A 137 18.73 -5.20 -7.06
N THR A 138 19.11 -6.20 -7.86
CA THR A 138 18.24 -6.79 -8.88
C THR A 138 16.98 -7.41 -8.26
N ASP A 139 17.11 -8.14 -7.17
CA ASP A 139 15.95 -8.71 -6.45
C ASP A 139 15.06 -7.59 -5.88
N CYS A 140 15.66 -6.53 -5.33
CA CYS A 140 14.93 -5.38 -4.80
C CYS A 140 14.14 -4.64 -5.89
N VAL A 141 14.77 -4.38 -7.04
CA VAL A 141 14.10 -3.76 -8.19
C VAL A 141 12.98 -4.63 -8.73
N ALA A 142 13.15 -5.95 -8.76
CA ALA A 142 12.08 -6.87 -9.15
C ALA A 142 10.88 -6.82 -8.19
N ALA A 143 11.13 -6.74 -6.88
CA ALA A 143 10.07 -6.58 -5.89
C ALA A 143 9.35 -5.22 -6.00
N LEU A 144 10.10 -4.14 -6.24
CA LEU A 144 9.54 -2.81 -6.51
C LEU A 144 8.67 -2.82 -7.77
N GLN A 145 9.12 -3.47 -8.84
CA GLN A 145 8.36 -3.59 -10.09
C GLN A 145 7.06 -4.37 -9.88
N LEU A 146 7.07 -5.46 -9.10
CA LEU A 146 5.85 -6.17 -8.77
C LEU A 146 4.84 -5.28 -8.03
N GLY A 147 5.30 -4.54 -7.02
CA GLY A 147 4.44 -3.61 -6.29
C GLY A 147 3.91 -2.48 -7.17
N TRP A 148 4.74 -1.99 -8.10
CA TRP A 148 4.37 -0.95 -9.06
C TRP A 148 3.28 -1.43 -10.04
N ASP A 149 3.42 -2.64 -10.57
CA ASP A 149 2.47 -3.22 -11.53
C ASP A 149 1.18 -3.72 -10.87
N ALA A 150 1.19 -3.96 -9.55
CA ALA A 150 0.03 -4.42 -8.79
C ALA A 150 -1.03 -3.33 -8.55
N VAL A 151 -0.66 -2.04 -8.65
CA VAL A 151 -1.59 -0.93 -8.42
C VAL A 151 -2.53 -0.77 -9.61
N ASP A 152 -3.84 -0.88 -9.37
CA ASP A 152 -4.85 -0.59 -10.38
C ASP A 152 -4.86 0.92 -10.67
N ALA A 153 -4.68 1.31 -11.93
CA ALA A 153 -4.71 2.71 -12.35
C ALA A 153 -6.06 3.39 -12.08
N GLU A 154 -7.13 2.61 -11.97
CA GLU A 154 -8.47 3.08 -11.64
C GLU A 154 -8.75 3.09 -10.12
N ALA A 155 -7.81 2.63 -9.29
CA ALA A 155 -7.97 2.69 -7.84
C ALA A 155 -8.08 4.14 -7.36
N ASP A 156 -9.00 4.40 -6.44
CA ASP A 156 -9.20 5.73 -5.86
C ASP A 156 -8.75 5.85 -4.40
N LEU A 157 -8.39 4.73 -3.80
CA LEU A 157 -7.65 4.64 -2.55
C LEU A 157 -6.81 3.37 -2.60
N LEU A 158 -5.50 3.49 -2.35
CA LEU A 158 -4.64 2.34 -2.14
C LEU A 158 -4.41 2.16 -0.65
N VAL A 159 -4.65 0.94 -0.16
CA VAL A 159 -4.29 0.48 1.18
C VAL A 159 -3.27 -0.64 1.01
N THR A 160 -2.11 -0.50 1.63
CA THR A 160 -1.09 -1.54 1.63
C THR A 160 -1.12 -2.31 2.95
N GLY A 161 -0.81 -3.59 2.87
CA GLY A 161 -0.55 -4.44 4.01
C GLY A 161 0.52 -5.48 3.66
N GLU A 162 0.90 -6.26 4.66
CA GLU A 162 1.97 -7.23 4.55
C GLU A 162 1.60 -8.55 5.22
N MET A 163 2.40 -9.57 4.93
CA MET A 163 2.45 -10.78 5.74
C MET A 163 3.85 -11.36 5.65
N GLY A 164 4.57 -11.41 6.76
CA GLY A 164 5.85 -12.10 6.83
C GLY A 164 6.24 -12.37 8.26
N ILE A 165 6.57 -13.62 8.56
CA ILE A 165 7.18 -13.92 9.85
C ILE A 165 8.62 -13.41 9.89
N GLY A 166 9.02 -12.85 11.05
CA GLY A 166 10.36 -12.31 11.30
C GLY A 166 10.45 -10.82 11.06
#